data_AF-A0A520KDA9-F1
#
_entry.id   AF-A0A520KDA9-F1
#
_cell.length_a   1.000
_cell.length_b   1.000
_cell.length_c   1.000
_cell.angle_alpha   90.00
_cell.angle_beta   90.00
_cell.angle_gamma   90.00
#
_symmetry.space_group_name_H-M   'P 1'
#
loop_
_entity.id
_entity.type
_entity.pdbx_description
1 polymer ?
#
loop_
_entity_poly.entity_id
_entity_poly.type
_entity_poly.pdbx_seq_one_letter_code
_entity_poly.pdbx_strand_id
1 'polypeptide(L)'
;MGNDILRREERYLQKIRNDIEERLYDLLVLHIRDAYVRLRVHCEENEHLRTEFLSLLEGALSSIQDTMSPYNKRFMHRYMLLISNVILQYDTSRQDIKDLKKRIIEDFTHAEADEHGYIPLNYQMNEVRLTYDVGYLAYLVKKYIEQEQWTRALYCFKAVEMIEPDHRSLEQWHGEIWSNLDMTEPSVSRPERPMGTAVALDTNVAYGLISDDIGEYRFKDRPLLDASSLISENIVIMTPSVVNELRNHLEFTKVQIRSFCKHHSRFDADVLCSTIDKRFSDLVDTYALKTPVCYDEDLIGSIRAFYLRYIPTLERLFEEKTHRMAISHRLRKLAQRVDLLPEQGDLELLAEVVTLQEDQGRDIGLVSLDKDFTLFSSDIEDTFGVRVYSPSDMG
;
A
#
# COMPACT_ATOMS: atom_id res chain seq x y z
N MET A 1 -7.31 -11.02 40.75
CA MET A 1 -7.28 -10.78 39.29
C MET A 1 -7.79 -9.40 38.92
N GLY A 2 -8.93 -8.90 39.43
CA GLY A 2 -9.43 -7.55 39.12
C GLY A 2 -8.48 -6.38 39.43
N ASN A 3 -7.78 -6.39 40.58
CA ASN A 3 -6.87 -5.30 40.98
C ASN A 3 -5.61 -5.14 40.11
N ASP A 4 -5.13 -6.20 39.44
CA ASP A 4 -3.93 -6.13 38.60
C ASP A 4 -4.25 -5.64 37.18
N ILE A 5 -5.50 -5.82 36.74
CA ILE A 5 -6.00 -5.32 35.45
C ILE A 5 -6.20 -3.80 35.56
N LEU A 6 -6.90 -3.34 36.59
CA LEU A 6 -7.11 -1.90 36.86
C LEU A 6 -5.78 -1.14 36.98
N ARG A 7 -4.81 -1.68 37.73
CA ARG A 7 -3.46 -1.08 37.84
C ARG A 7 -2.68 -1.01 36.53
N ARG A 8 -2.98 -1.88 35.55
CA ARG A 8 -2.35 -1.82 34.23
C ARG A 8 -3.01 -0.77 33.36
N GLU A 9 -4.33 -0.64 33.45
CA GLU A 9 -5.14 0.34 32.73
C GLU A 9 -4.82 1.78 33.18
N GLU A 10 -4.71 2.00 34.49
CA GLU A 10 -4.27 3.28 35.08
C GLU A 10 -2.89 3.70 34.57
N ARG A 11 -1.96 2.76 34.35
CA ARG A 11 -0.64 3.07 33.76
C ARG A 11 -0.73 3.50 32.31
N TYR A 12 -1.70 3.01 31.54
CA TYR A 12 -1.91 3.47 30.16
C TYR A 12 -2.51 4.87 30.12
N LEU A 13 -3.46 5.18 31.02
CA LEU A 13 -3.98 6.53 31.18
C LEU A 13 -2.88 7.51 31.60
N GLN A 14 -1.97 7.10 32.49
CA GLN A 14 -0.82 7.92 32.87
C GLN A 14 0.15 8.14 31.70
N LYS A 15 0.35 7.17 30.81
CA LYS A 15 1.17 7.36 29.60
C LYS A 15 0.57 8.41 28.67
N ILE A 16 -0.74 8.31 28.41
CA ILE A 16 -1.46 9.30 27.62
C ILE A 16 -1.32 10.69 28.25
N ARG A 17 -1.47 10.79 29.57
CA ARG A 17 -1.27 12.05 30.30
C ARG A 17 0.13 12.62 30.08
N ASN A 18 1.18 11.79 30.22
CA ASN A 18 2.55 12.21 29.98
C ASN A 18 2.78 12.65 28.51
N ASP A 19 2.22 11.94 27.53
CA ASP A 19 2.37 12.31 26.12
C ASP A 19 1.70 13.66 25.81
N ILE A 20 0.57 13.96 26.46
CA ILE A 20 -0.11 15.26 26.35
C ILE A 20 0.75 16.38 26.96
N GLU A 21 1.30 16.14 28.15
CA GLU A 21 2.15 17.11 28.87
C GLU A 21 3.45 17.38 28.11
N GLU A 22 4.08 16.34 27.57
CA GLU A 22 5.34 16.42 26.82
C GLU A 22 5.15 16.75 25.32
N ARG A 23 3.89 16.90 24.87
CA ARG A 23 3.51 17.23 23.47
C ARG A 23 4.03 16.20 22.45
N LEU A 24 4.07 14.94 22.84
CA LEU A 24 4.56 13.83 22.02
C LEU A 24 3.42 13.25 21.17
N TYR A 25 2.87 14.05 20.25
CA TYR A 25 1.61 13.72 19.56
C TYR A 25 1.67 12.44 18.70
N ASP A 26 2.82 12.07 18.16
CA ASP A 26 3.00 10.77 17.49
C ASP A 26 2.89 9.59 18.44
N LEU A 27 3.46 9.71 19.65
CA LEU A 27 3.36 8.68 20.70
C LEU A 27 1.96 8.66 21.31
N LEU A 28 1.34 9.83 21.45
CA LEU A 28 -0.03 9.99 21.91
C LEU A 28 -1.01 9.18 21.03
N VAL A 29 -0.88 9.23 19.70
CA VAL A 29 -1.72 8.44 18.79
C VAL A 29 -1.54 6.94 19.02
N LEU A 30 -0.29 6.49 19.17
CA LEU A 30 0.00 5.08 19.43
C LEU A 30 -0.58 4.62 20.77
N HIS A 31 -0.40 5.41 21.83
CA HIS A 31 -0.89 5.08 23.16
C HIS A 31 -2.42 5.21 23.28
N ILE A 32 -3.06 6.16 22.61
CA ILE A 32 -4.53 6.25 22.52
C ILE A 32 -5.09 5.01 21.81
N ARG A 33 -4.46 4.55 20.73
CA ARG A 33 -4.89 3.35 20.01
C ARG A 33 -4.74 2.08 20.86
N ASP A 34 -3.59 1.92 21.51
CA ASP A 34 -3.32 0.78 22.39
C ASP A 34 -4.24 0.78 23.61
N ALA A 35 -4.48 1.96 24.19
CA ALA A 35 -5.42 2.15 25.29
C ALA A 35 -6.85 1.86 24.84
N TYR A 36 -7.29 2.39 23.69
CA TYR A 36 -8.63 2.13 23.15
C TYR A 36 -8.91 0.63 22.99
N VAL A 37 -8.02 -0.13 22.35
CA VAL A 37 -8.23 -1.58 22.15
C VAL A 37 -8.33 -2.35 23.47
N ARG A 38 -7.56 -1.94 24.48
CA ARG A 38 -7.49 -2.62 25.78
C ARG A 38 -8.61 -2.18 26.73
N LEU A 39 -8.98 -0.90 26.68
CA LEU A 39 -9.98 -0.28 27.52
C LEU A 39 -11.39 -0.48 26.98
N ARG A 40 -11.60 -0.79 25.69
CA ARG A 40 -12.95 -0.97 25.11
C ARG A 40 -13.81 -1.96 25.89
N VAL A 41 -13.25 -3.10 26.29
CA VAL A 41 -13.98 -4.14 27.03
C VAL A 41 -14.19 -3.76 28.50
N HIS A 42 -13.23 -3.07 29.13
CA HIS A 42 -13.27 -2.78 30.56
C HIS A 42 -13.93 -1.43 30.90
N CYS A 43 -13.92 -0.45 29.99
CA CYS A 43 -14.63 0.83 30.12
C CYS A 43 -16.15 0.69 29.92
N GLU A 44 -16.63 -0.38 29.27
CA GLU A 44 -18.05 -0.73 29.24
C GLU A 44 -18.54 -1.19 30.63
N GLU A 45 -17.67 -1.82 31.41
CA GLU A 45 -17.96 -2.35 32.75
C GLU A 45 -17.52 -1.41 33.90
N ASN A 46 -16.68 -0.41 33.61
CA ASN A 46 -16.13 0.53 34.59
C ASN A 46 -16.27 1.99 34.14
N GLU A 47 -17.33 2.63 34.64
CA GLU A 47 -17.69 4.02 34.33
C GLU A 47 -16.59 5.01 34.71
N HIS A 48 -15.85 4.78 35.79
CA HIS A 48 -14.80 5.68 36.26
C HIS A 48 -13.63 5.77 35.28
N LEU A 49 -13.14 4.61 34.80
CA LEU A 49 -12.05 4.56 33.81
C LEU A 49 -12.47 5.17 32.47
N ARG A 50 -13.73 4.96 32.07
CA ARG A 50 -14.28 5.58 30.86
C ARG A 50 -14.29 7.10 30.97
N THR A 51 -14.76 7.64 32.08
CA THR A 51 -14.77 9.08 32.33
C THR A 51 -13.36 9.66 32.35
N GLU A 52 -12.41 9.00 33.00
CA GLU A 52 -11.02 9.48 33.05
C GLU A 52 -10.34 9.44 31.67
N PHE A 53 -10.53 8.36 30.91
CA PHE A 53 -10.00 8.25 29.55
C PHE A 53 -10.58 9.34 28.63
N LEU A 54 -11.89 9.56 28.65
CA LEU A 54 -12.52 10.61 27.85
C LEU A 54 -12.03 12.00 28.24
N SER A 55 -11.87 12.28 29.54
CA SER A 55 -11.33 13.55 30.02
C SER A 55 -9.88 13.79 29.55
N LEU A 56 -9.05 12.74 29.49
CA LEU A 56 -7.69 12.85 28.93
C LEU A 56 -7.71 13.16 27.44
N LEU A 57 -8.59 12.52 26.68
CA LEU A 57 -8.75 12.79 25.24
C LEU A 57 -9.24 14.23 24.99
N GLU A 58 -10.16 14.73 25.80
CA GLU A 58 -10.60 16.12 25.75
C GLU A 58 -9.46 17.10 26.08
N GLY A 59 -8.69 16.81 27.13
CA GLY A 59 -7.49 17.58 27.47
C GLY A 59 -6.45 17.59 26.35
N ALA A 60 -6.30 16.46 25.64
CA ALA A 60 -5.45 16.37 24.46
C ALA A 60 -5.96 17.26 23.31
N LEU A 61 -7.27 17.27 23.04
CA LEU A 61 -7.86 18.15 22.02
C LEU A 61 -7.58 19.62 22.31
N SER A 62 -7.79 20.06 23.56
CA SER A 62 -7.50 21.43 23.97
C SER A 62 -6.01 21.75 23.83
N SER A 63 -5.12 20.87 24.29
CA SER A 63 -3.66 21.06 24.18
C SER A 63 -3.19 21.15 22.72
N ILE A 64 -3.77 20.34 21.82
CA ILE A 64 -3.46 20.41 20.39
C ILE A 64 -3.98 21.72 19.78
N GLN A 65 -5.19 22.16 20.14
CA GLN A 65 -5.73 23.45 19.69
C GLN A 65 -4.86 24.63 20.12
N ASP A 66 -4.38 24.63 21.36
CA ASP A 66 -3.57 25.71 21.93
C ASP A 66 -2.16 25.80 21.31
N THR A 67 -1.64 24.68 20.82
CA THR A 67 -0.30 24.59 20.18
C THR A 67 -0.35 24.67 18.65
N MET A 68 -1.56 24.78 18.10
CA MET A 68 -1.78 24.86 16.68
C MET A 68 -1.40 26.24 16.14
N SER A 69 -0.69 26.23 15.02
CA SER A 69 -0.22 27.39 14.27
C SER A 69 -0.53 27.19 12.80
N PRO A 70 -0.51 28.24 11.95
CA PRO A 70 -0.74 28.08 10.51
C PRO A 70 0.16 27.03 9.84
N TYR A 71 1.39 26.85 10.34
CA TYR A 71 2.39 25.95 9.76
C TYR A 71 2.19 24.47 10.11
N ASN A 72 1.66 24.17 11.30
CA ASN A 72 1.41 22.80 11.76
C ASN A 72 -0.09 22.45 11.77
N LYS A 73 -0.98 23.39 11.41
CA LYS A 73 -2.44 23.26 11.45
C LYS A 73 -2.95 21.96 10.87
N ARG A 74 -2.50 21.63 9.65
CA ARG A 74 -2.91 20.40 8.95
C ARG A 74 -2.48 19.14 9.68
N PHE A 75 -1.30 19.14 10.28
CA PHE A 75 -0.77 18.02 11.04
C PHE A 75 -1.50 17.87 12.39
N MET A 76 -1.73 18.98 13.09
CA MET A 76 -2.48 19.01 14.35
C MET A 76 -3.95 18.63 14.17
N HIS A 77 -4.58 19.06 13.07
CA HIS A 77 -5.92 18.64 12.68
C HIS A 77 -6.04 17.11 12.51
N ARG A 78 -4.98 16.41 12.06
CA ARG A 78 -4.99 14.94 11.95
C ARG A 78 -5.12 14.27 13.31
N TYR A 79 -4.34 14.73 14.29
CA TYR A 79 -4.44 14.21 15.66
C TYR A 79 -5.78 14.52 16.29
N MET A 80 -6.30 15.73 16.07
CA MET A 80 -7.59 16.13 16.60
C MET A 80 -8.74 15.29 16.02
N LEU A 81 -8.71 14.95 14.73
CA LEU A 81 -9.71 14.07 14.13
C LEU A 81 -9.67 12.67 14.74
N LEU A 82 -8.47 12.11 14.93
CA LEU A 82 -8.31 10.80 15.57
C LEU A 82 -8.85 10.78 16.99
N ILE A 83 -8.50 11.78 17.80
CA ILE A 83 -8.97 11.89 19.19
C ILE A 83 -10.50 12.11 19.23
N SER A 84 -11.04 12.97 18.36
CA SER A 84 -12.48 13.20 18.23
C SER A 84 -13.25 11.93 17.87
N ASN A 85 -12.68 11.09 17.00
CA ASN A 85 -13.26 9.81 16.62
C ASN A 85 -13.31 8.83 17.79
N VAL A 86 -12.24 8.73 18.57
CA VAL A 86 -12.22 7.88 19.76
C VAL A 86 -13.26 8.34 20.77
N ILE A 87 -13.41 9.64 21.00
CA ILE A 87 -14.46 10.18 21.88
C ILE A 87 -15.86 9.80 21.38
N LEU A 88 -16.14 10.01 20.09
CA LEU A 88 -17.46 9.73 19.50
C LEU A 88 -17.83 8.25 19.46
N GLN A 89 -16.86 7.33 19.49
CA GLN A 89 -17.13 5.90 19.63
C GLN A 89 -17.68 5.54 21.02
N TYR A 90 -17.34 6.31 22.06
CA TYR A 90 -17.91 6.12 23.40
C TYR A 90 -19.13 7.01 23.64
N ASP A 91 -19.20 8.22 23.09
CA ASP A 91 -20.32 9.12 23.29
C ASP A 91 -20.72 9.81 21.98
N THR A 92 -21.68 9.18 21.29
CA THR A 92 -22.21 9.67 20.02
C THR A 92 -23.12 10.89 20.17
N SER A 93 -23.47 11.32 21.39
CA SER A 93 -24.34 12.48 21.64
C SER A 93 -23.60 13.83 21.55
N ARG A 94 -22.27 13.80 21.53
CA ARG A 94 -21.38 14.97 21.56
C ARG A 94 -21.39 15.81 20.29
N GLN A 95 -22.33 16.76 20.24
CA GLN A 95 -22.48 17.66 19.10
C GLN A 95 -21.30 18.62 18.95
N ASP A 96 -20.70 19.06 20.05
CA ASP A 96 -19.49 19.88 20.09
C ASP A 96 -18.31 19.23 19.35
N ILE A 97 -18.12 17.92 19.54
CA ILE A 97 -17.06 17.14 18.88
C ILE A 97 -17.40 16.88 17.41
N LYS A 98 -18.68 16.62 17.09
CA LYS A 98 -19.14 16.51 15.70
C LYS A 98 -18.94 17.83 14.93
N ASP A 99 -19.25 18.96 15.56
CA ASP A 99 -19.07 20.29 14.99
C ASP A 99 -17.59 20.62 14.83
N LEU A 100 -16.74 20.21 15.78
CA LEU A 100 -15.28 20.32 15.64
C LEU A 100 -14.76 19.51 14.46
N LYS A 101 -15.17 18.24 14.34
CA LYS A 101 -14.84 17.42 13.16
C LYS A 101 -15.30 18.09 11.87
N LYS A 102 -16.55 18.58 11.85
CA LYS A 102 -17.13 19.25 10.69
C LYS A 102 -16.30 20.48 10.29
N ARG A 103 -15.92 21.34 11.24
CA ARG A 103 -15.05 22.51 10.99
C ARG A 103 -13.68 22.13 10.46
N ILE A 104 -13.05 21.08 11.01
CA ILE A 104 -11.75 20.60 10.54
C ILE A 104 -11.86 20.07 9.10
N ILE A 105 -12.91 19.30 8.80
CA ILE A 105 -13.21 18.79 7.46
C ILE A 105 -13.50 19.95 6.51
N GLU A 106 -14.30 20.93 6.92
CA GLU A 106 -14.58 22.15 6.17
C GLU A 106 -13.29 22.93 5.87
N ASP A 107 -12.36 23.05 6.83
CA ASP A 107 -11.05 23.67 6.63
C ASP A 107 -10.18 22.89 5.62
N PHE A 108 -10.26 21.56 5.62
CA PHE A 108 -9.64 20.74 4.56
C PHE A 108 -10.30 20.99 3.19
N THR A 109 -11.62 21.16 3.13
CA THR A 109 -12.34 21.44 1.86
C THR A 109 -12.15 22.88 1.35
N HIS A 110 -11.98 23.87 2.23
CA HIS A 110 -11.75 25.27 1.83
C HIS A 110 -10.30 25.51 1.43
N ALA A 111 -9.35 24.74 1.97
CA ALA A 111 -7.97 24.71 1.50
C ALA A 111 -7.80 24.11 0.09
N GLU A 112 -8.85 23.56 -0.53
CA GLU A 112 -8.88 23.17 -1.95
C GLU A 112 -9.07 24.36 -2.90
N ALA A 113 -9.46 25.53 -2.40
CA ALA A 113 -9.74 26.73 -3.20
C ALA A 113 -8.57 27.72 -3.29
N ASP A 114 -7.54 27.59 -2.44
CA ASP A 114 -6.33 28.42 -2.48
C ASP A 114 -5.20 27.64 -3.19
N GLU A 115 -4.60 28.30 -4.18
CA GLU A 115 -3.81 27.73 -5.28
C GLU A 115 -2.65 26.80 -4.82
N HIS A 116 -2.56 25.64 -5.50
CA HIS A 116 -1.44 24.68 -5.59
C HIS A 116 -1.13 23.76 -4.39
N GLY A 117 -2.12 23.07 -3.80
CA GLY A 117 -1.88 22.19 -2.63
C GLY A 117 -2.74 20.95 -2.46
N TYR A 118 -3.05 20.19 -3.53
CA TYR A 118 -3.78 18.92 -3.42
C TYR A 118 -3.01 17.89 -2.58
N ILE A 119 -3.63 17.34 -1.53
CA ILE A 119 -3.11 16.15 -0.84
C ILE A 119 -3.39 14.97 -1.78
N PRO A 120 -2.37 14.26 -2.29
CA PRO A 120 -2.61 13.20 -3.26
C PRO A 120 -3.44 12.06 -2.66
N LEU A 121 -4.26 11.42 -3.49
CA LEU A 121 -5.29 10.46 -3.06
C LEU A 121 -4.72 9.25 -2.29
N ASN A 122 -3.49 8.84 -2.61
CA ASN A 122 -2.76 7.81 -1.88
C ASN A 122 -2.40 8.22 -0.44
N TYR A 123 -2.06 9.49 -0.19
CA TYR A 123 -1.84 10.01 1.16
C TYR A 123 -3.15 9.99 1.93
N GLN A 124 -4.26 10.39 1.32
CA GLN A 124 -5.58 10.35 1.95
C GLN A 124 -5.98 8.91 2.32
N MET A 125 -5.74 7.92 1.46
CA MET A 125 -5.88 6.50 1.79
C MET A 125 -4.99 6.04 2.94
N ASN A 126 -3.73 6.45 2.94
CA ASN A 126 -2.80 6.11 4.01
C ASN A 126 -3.26 6.70 5.36
N GLU A 127 -3.85 7.90 5.36
CA GLU A 127 -4.43 8.53 6.55
C GLU A 127 -5.71 7.79 7.01
N VAL A 128 -6.57 7.36 6.09
CA VAL A 128 -7.75 6.55 6.44
C VAL A 128 -7.36 5.16 6.91
N ARG A 129 -6.29 4.56 6.39
CA ARG A 129 -5.73 3.33 6.97
C ARG A 129 -5.32 3.52 8.44
N LEU A 130 -4.86 4.70 8.82
CA LEU A 130 -4.44 5.01 10.19
C LEU A 130 -5.62 5.33 11.11
N THR A 131 -6.67 5.95 10.57
CA THR A 131 -7.79 6.53 11.36
C THR A 131 -9.11 5.77 11.22
N TYR A 132 -9.24 4.93 10.18
CA TYR A 132 -10.47 4.27 9.72
C TYR A 132 -11.65 5.24 9.51
N ASP A 133 -11.39 6.52 9.23
CA ASP A 133 -12.44 7.51 8.98
C ASP A 133 -12.99 7.39 7.54
N VAL A 134 -14.18 6.81 7.42
CA VAL A 134 -14.84 6.56 6.14
C VAL A 134 -15.55 7.81 5.60
N GLY A 135 -15.87 8.80 6.45
CA GLY A 135 -16.70 9.93 6.08
C GLY A 135 -16.09 10.82 4.99
N TYR A 136 -14.77 11.02 5.03
CA TYR A 136 -14.07 11.79 4.01
C TYR A 136 -13.99 11.05 2.67
N LEU A 137 -13.83 9.73 2.70
CA LEU A 137 -13.81 8.92 1.47
C LEU A 137 -15.18 8.82 0.84
N ALA A 138 -16.22 8.65 1.64
CA ALA A 138 -17.60 8.73 1.19
C ALA A 138 -17.90 10.06 0.48
N TYR A 139 -17.40 11.18 1.04
CA TYR A 139 -17.47 12.48 0.38
C TYR A 139 -16.72 12.49 -0.96
N LEU A 140 -15.50 11.94 -1.02
CA LEU A 140 -14.70 11.90 -2.25
C LEU A 140 -15.31 10.98 -3.31
N VAL A 141 -15.89 9.84 -2.94
CA VAL A 141 -16.65 9.00 -3.86
C VAL A 141 -17.72 9.83 -4.55
N LYS A 142 -18.55 10.53 -3.76
CA LYS A 142 -19.61 11.38 -4.28
C LYS A 142 -19.07 12.51 -5.16
N LYS A 143 -18.03 13.21 -4.71
CA LYS A 143 -17.40 14.31 -5.45
C LYS A 143 -16.83 13.83 -6.79
N TYR A 144 -16.16 12.68 -6.81
CA TYR A 144 -15.58 12.12 -8.03
C TYR A 144 -16.64 11.59 -8.99
N ILE A 145 -17.74 11.03 -8.49
CA ILE A 145 -18.92 10.72 -9.31
C ILE A 145 -19.47 11.99 -9.96
N GLU A 146 -19.69 13.07 -9.19
CA GLU A 146 -20.19 14.36 -9.70
C GLU A 146 -19.25 14.99 -10.74
N GLN A 147 -17.96 14.68 -10.68
CA GLN A 147 -16.92 15.17 -11.61
C GLN A 147 -16.62 14.18 -12.74
N GLU A 148 -17.36 13.07 -12.84
CA GLU A 148 -17.14 12.00 -13.82
C GLU A 148 -15.70 11.41 -13.75
N GLN A 149 -15.07 11.47 -12.58
CA GLN A 149 -13.76 10.88 -12.30
C GLN A 149 -13.93 9.44 -11.78
N TRP A 150 -14.45 8.56 -12.63
CA TRP A 150 -14.94 7.22 -12.25
C TRP A 150 -13.89 6.33 -11.59
N THR A 151 -12.64 6.37 -12.05
CA THR A 151 -11.55 5.54 -11.53
C THR A 151 -11.11 5.97 -10.13
N ARG A 152 -11.11 7.29 -9.87
CA ARG A 152 -10.88 7.85 -8.54
C ARG A 152 -12.06 7.59 -7.61
N ALA A 153 -13.29 7.66 -8.12
CA ALA A 153 -14.48 7.30 -7.37
C ALA A 153 -14.42 5.83 -6.93
N LEU A 154 -14.07 4.93 -7.86
CA LEU A 154 -13.88 3.50 -7.60
C LEU A 154 -12.79 3.26 -6.52
N TYR A 155 -11.66 3.94 -6.65
CA TYR A 155 -10.56 3.83 -5.71
C TYR A 155 -10.98 4.20 -4.27
N CYS A 156 -11.68 5.32 -4.10
CA CYS A 156 -12.25 5.71 -2.80
C CYS A 156 -13.32 4.73 -2.34
N PHE A 157 -14.19 4.30 -3.25
CA PHE A 157 -15.29 3.37 -2.98
C PHE A 157 -14.75 2.07 -2.38
N LYS A 158 -13.68 1.50 -2.96
CA LYS A 158 -13.06 0.28 -2.44
C LYS A 158 -12.54 0.43 -1.03
N ALA A 159 -12.02 1.60 -0.67
CA ALA A 159 -11.61 1.85 0.71
C ALA A 159 -12.81 1.96 1.67
N VAL A 160 -13.89 2.61 1.26
CA VAL A 160 -15.14 2.66 2.04
C VAL A 160 -15.70 1.26 2.24
N GLU A 161 -15.85 0.49 1.16
CA GLU A 161 -16.34 -0.90 1.16
C GLU A 161 -15.53 -1.80 2.11
N MET A 162 -14.20 -1.65 2.14
CA MET A 162 -13.35 -2.44 3.04
C MET A 162 -13.52 -2.11 4.51
N ILE A 163 -13.82 -0.86 4.84
CA ILE A 163 -13.86 -0.38 6.23
C ILE A 163 -15.27 -0.48 6.79
N GLU A 164 -16.26 -0.12 5.99
CA GLU A 164 -17.68 -0.08 6.34
C GLU A 164 -18.50 -0.77 5.25
N PRO A 165 -18.46 -2.12 5.17
CA PRO A 165 -19.14 -2.89 4.12
C PRO A 165 -20.66 -2.77 4.13
N ASP A 166 -21.24 -2.29 5.23
CA ASP A 166 -22.68 -2.06 5.38
C ASP A 166 -23.08 -0.59 5.11
N HIS A 167 -22.17 0.23 4.55
CA HIS A 167 -22.45 1.63 4.28
C HIS A 167 -23.62 1.78 3.29
N ARG A 168 -24.67 2.51 3.72
CA ARG A 168 -25.98 2.62 3.05
C ARG A 168 -25.98 3.04 1.57
N SER A 169 -24.90 3.65 1.10
CA SER A 169 -24.76 4.16 -0.27
C SER A 169 -23.91 3.28 -1.17
N LEU A 170 -23.36 2.17 -0.67
CA LEU A 170 -22.44 1.32 -1.45
C LEU A 170 -23.11 0.76 -2.71
N GLU A 171 -24.31 0.20 -2.59
CA GLU A 171 -25.02 -0.36 -3.75
C GLU A 171 -25.28 0.69 -4.83
N GLN A 172 -25.69 1.90 -4.42
CA GLN A 172 -25.91 3.02 -5.34
C GLN A 172 -24.61 3.44 -6.03
N TRP A 173 -23.55 3.68 -5.26
CA TRP A 173 -22.25 4.10 -5.82
C TRP A 173 -21.66 3.03 -6.73
N HIS A 174 -21.79 1.76 -6.37
CA HIS A 174 -21.36 0.66 -7.22
C HIS A 174 -22.10 0.67 -8.55
N GLY A 175 -23.43 0.79 -8.56
CA GLY A 175 -24.19 0.88 -9.82
C GLY A 175 -23.79 2.07 -10.69
N GLU A 176 -23.57 3.24 -10.08
CA GLU A 176 -23.21 4.47 -10.78
C GLU A 176 -21.78 4.44 -11.32
N ILE A 177 -20.81 3.98 -10.54
CA ILE A 177 -19.41 3.87 -10.96
C ILE A 177 -19.27 2.81 -12.07
N TRP A 178 -19.84 1.61 -11.91
CA TRP A 178 -19.63 0.50 -12.86
C TRP A 178 -20.35 0.72 -14.18
N SER A 179 -21.47 1.45 -14.20
CA SER A 179 -22.16 1.78 -15.44
C SER A 179 -21.40 2.78 -16.33
N ASN A 180 -20.36 3.43 -15.79
CA ASN A 180 -19.56 4.44 -16.49
C ASN A 180 -18.09 4.05 -16.70
N LEU A 181 -17.69 2.86 -16.26
CA LEU A 181 -16.35 2.32 -16.51
C LEU A 181 -16.29 1.53 -17.80
N ASP A 182 -15.14 1.54 -18.46
CA ASP A 182 -14.87 0.67 -19.59
C ASP A 182 -14.80 -0.79 -19.10
N MET A 183 -15.58 -1.64 -19.75
CA MET A 183 -15.73 -3.06 -19.41
C MET A 183 -14.87 -3.95 -20.31
N THR A 184 -13.77 -3.42 -20.85
CA THR A 184 -12.86 -4.18 -21.72
C THR A 184 -12.17 -5.29 -20.92
N GLU A 185 -12.28 -6.51 -21.42
CA GLU A 185 -11.52 -7.66 -20.92
C GLU A 185 -10.20 -7.77 -21.70
N PRO A 186 -9.10 -8.17 -21.05
CA PRO A 186 -7.84 -8.41 -21.74
C PRO A 186 -7.95 -9.58 -22.71
N SER A 187 -7.19 -9.49 -23.79
CA SER A 187 -7.10 -10.56 -24.78
C SER A 187 -6.55 -11.83 -24.13
N VAL A 188 -7.26 -12.95 -24.26
CA VAL A 188 -6.85 -14.22 -23.65
C VAL A 188 -5.62 -14.76 -24.39
N SER A 189 -4.46 -14.64 -23.76
CA SER A 189 -3.26 -15.38 -24.15
C SER A 189 -2.55 -15.98 -22.95
N ARG A 190 -1.83 -17.07 -23.20
CA ARG A 190 -0.90 -17.63 -22.22
C ARG A 190 0.50 -17.18 -22.63
N PRO A 191 1.22 -16.43 -21.77
CA PRO A 191 2.60 -16.10 -22.02
C PRO A 191 3.41 -17.37 -22.29
N GLU A 192 4.20 -17.35 -23.35
CA GLU A 192 5.11 -18.45 -23.66
C GLU A 192 6.32 -18.45 -22.73
N ARG A 193 7.08 -19.53 -22.76
CA ARG A 193 8.40 -19.59 -22.11
C ARG A 193 9.44 -18.90 -23.00
N PRO A 194 10.34 -18.07 -22.45
CA PRO A 194 11.36 -17.41 -23.26
C PRO A 194 12.46 -18.41 -23.67
N MET A 195 12.84 -18.40 -24.95
CA MET A 195 13.95 -19.23 -25.46
C MET A 195 14.80 -18.46 -26.47
N GLY A 196 16.10 -18.34 -26.22
CA GLY A 196 17.06 -17.72 -27.14
C GLY A 196 16.87 -16.21 -27.33
N THR A 197 16.18 -15.54 -26.40
CA THR A 197 15.84 -14.12 -26.51
C THR A 197 16.48 -13.28 -25.40
N ALA A 198 16.53 -11.96 -25.58
CA ALA A 198 16.88 -11.04 -24.52
C ALA A 198 15.65 -10.77 -23.65
N VAL A 199 15.80 -10.85 -22.34
CA VAL A 199 14.69 -10.73 -21.39
C VAL A 199 15.04 -9.83 -20.21
N ALA A 200 14.18 -8.84 -19.96
CA ALA A 200 14.14 -8.10 -18.71
C ALA A 200 13.39 -8.92 -17.65
N LEU A 201 13.93 -8.98 -16.44
CA LEU A 201 13.29 -9.67 -15.33
C LEU A 201 12.39 -8.73 -14.54
N ASP A 202 11.19 -9.18 -14.21
CA ASP A 202 10.40 -8.63 -13.10
C ASP A 202 11.08 -8.94 -11.74
N THR A 203 10.84 -8.09 -10.73
CA THR A 203 11.30 -8.23 -9.36
C THR A 203 10.97 -9.59 -8.75
N ASN A 204 9.79 -10.17 -9.02
CA ASN A 204 9.45 -11.51 -8.51
C ASN A 204 10.33 -12.62 -9.11
N VAL A 205 10.74 -12.49 -10.37
CA VAL A 205 11.64 -13.44 -11.05
C VAL A 205 13.05 -13.26 -10.53
N ALA A 206 13.52 -12.01 -10.43
CA ALA A 206 14.84 -11.69 -9.90
C ALA A 206 15.00 -12.13 -8.43
N TYR A 207 13.95 -12.00 -7.61
CA TYR A 207 13.93 -12.54 -6.25
C TYR A 207 14.05 -14.06 -6.22
N GLY A 208 13.45 -14.75 -7.19
CA GLY A 208 13.61 -16.19 -7.41
C GLY A 208 15.06 -16.64 -7.60
N LEU A 209 15.90 -15.80 -8.22
CA LEU A 209 17.32 -16.07 -8.44
C LEU A 209 18.17 -15.95 -7.16
N ILE A 210 17.70 -15.22 -6.15
CA ILE A 210 18.41 -14.99 -4.88
C ILE A 210 17.90 -15.92 -3.76
N SER A 211 16.63 -16.28 -3.80
CA SER A 211 15.89 -16.95 -2.72
C SER A 211 16.09 -18.47 -2.64
N ASP A 212 17.20 -18.99 -3.18
CA ASP A 212 17.62 -20.36 -2.91
C ASP A 212 17.89 -20.58 -1.41
N ASP A 213 17.69 -21.80 -0.94
CA ASP A 213 17.93 -22.16 0.46
C ASP A 213 19.39 -21.85 0.90
N ILE A 214 19.56 -21.48 2.16
CA ILE A 214 20.88 -21.22 2.77
C ILE A 214 21.08 -22.23 3.89
N GLY A 215 21.76 -23.34 3.57
CA GLY A 215 21.88 -24.48 4.48
C GLY A 215 20.50 -25.08 4.78
N GLU A 216 20.10 -25.08 6.05
CA GLU A 216 18.76 -25.54 6.48
C GLU A 216 17.69 -24.43 6.45
N TYR A 217 18.07 -23.18 6.16
CA TYR A 217 17.12 -22.06 6.12
C TYR A 217 16.38 -22.04 4.77
N ARG A 218 15.05 -22.16 4.83
CA ARG A 218 14.18 -22.14 3.66
C ARG A 218 13.42 -20.83 3.56
N PHE A 219 13.43 -20.22 2.38
CA PHE A 219 12.61 -19.05 2.09
C PHE A 219 11.14 -19.45 1.96
N LYS A 220 10.27 -18.85 2.77
CA LYS A 220 8.82 -19.18 2.77
C LYS A 220 8.12 -18.76 1.48
N ASP A 221 8.55 -17.64 0.91
CA ASP A 221 7.91 -16.99 -0.23
C ASP A 221 8.74 -17.15 -1.51
N ARG A 222 9.50 -18.25 -1.63
CA ARG A 222 10.28 -18.54 -2.84
C ARG A 222 9.32 -18.79 -4.02
N PRO A 223 9.47 -18.07 -5.14
CA PRO A 223 8.69 -18.35 -6.34
C PRO A 223 9.11 -19.69 -6.96
N LEU A 224 8.13 -20.41 -7.50
CA LEU A 224 8.35 -21.66 -8.24
C LEU A 224 8.93 -21.31 -9.62
N LEU A 225 10.26 -21.30 -9.71
CA LEU A 225 11.01 -20.87 -10.88
C LEU A 225 12.19 -21.82 -11.15
N ASP A 226 12.35 -22.24 -12.41
CA ASP A 226 13.59 -22.85 -12.89
C ASP A 226 14.57 -21.76 -13.34
N ALA A 227 15.23 -21.17 -12.34
CA ALA A 227 16.20 -20.09 -12.49
C ALA A 227 17.36 -20.46 -13.42
N SER A 228 17.83 -21.71 -13.35
CA SER A 228 19.00 -22.17 -14.09
C SER A 228 18.71 -22.25 -15.59
N SER A 229 17.56 -22.81 -15.96
CA SER A 229 17.14 -22.90 -17.36
C SER A 229 16.95 -21.50 -17.96
N LEU A 230 16.24 -20.62 -17.24
CA LEU A 230 15.98 -19.24 -17.68
C LEU A 230 17.26 -18.50 -18.05
N ILE A 231 18.27 -18.56 -17.18
CA ILE A 231 19.57 -17.90 -17.39
C ILE A 231 20.38 -18.55 -18.51
N SER A 232 20.35 -19.88 -18.61
CA SER A 232 21.17 -20.60 -19.62
C SER A 232 20.63 -20.46 -21.05
N GLU A 233 19.33 -20.21 -21.20
CA GLU A 233 18.64 -20.16 -22.49
C GLU A 233 18.47 -18.75 -23.04
N ASN A 234 18.69 -17.70 -22.23
CA ASN A 234 18.33 -16.33 -22.56
C ASN A 234 19.42 -15.32 -22.15
N ILE A 235 19.39 -14.15 -22.79
CA ILE A 235 20.21 -13.00 -22.35
C ILE A 235 19.39 -12.25 -21.29
N VAL A 236 19.77 -12.42 -20.04
CA VAL A 236 19.04 -11.85 -18.90
C VAL A 236 19.50 -10.42 -18.60
N ILE A 237 18.54 -9.53 -18.37
CA ILE A 237 18.74 -8.12 -18.06
C ILE A 237 17.95 -7.76 -16.80
N MET A 238 18.56 -7.00 -15.91
CA MET A 238 17.86 -6.33 -14.80
C MET A 238 17.88 -4.82 -15.01
N THR A 239 16.69 -4.23 -14.98
CA THR A 239 16.53 -2.79 -15.14
C THR A 239 16.70 -2.06 -13.79
N PRO A 240 16.93 -0.73 -13.81
CA PRO A 240 17.07 0.06 -12.57
C PRO A 240 15.90 -0.05 -11.60
N SER A 241 14.65 -0.03 -12.09
CA SER A 241 13.45 -0.19 -11.26
C SER A 241 13.49 -1.51 -10.46
N VAL A 242 13.79 -2.62 -11.12
CA VAL A 242 13.88 -3.97 -10.54
C VAL A 242 15.01 -4.05 -9.51
N VAL A 243 16.18 -3.47 -9.81
CA VAL A 243 17.31 -3.43 -8.85
C VAL A 243 16.92 -2.70 -7.57
N ASN A 244 16.22 -1.56 -7.71
CA ASN A 244 15.81 -0.75 -6.57
C ASN A 244 14.71 -1.43 -5.75
N GLU A 245 13.70 -1.99 -6.41
CA GLU A 245 12.61 -2.70 -5.76
C GLU A 245 13.12 -3.96 -5.05
N LEU A 246 13.96 -4.76 -5.71
CA LEU A 246 14.57 -5.95 -5.13
C LEU A 246 15.41 -5.60 -3.90
N ARG A 247 16.20 -4.52 -3.95
CA ARG A 247 16.95 -4.04 -2.77
C ARG A 247 16.03 -3.76 -1.59
N ASN A 248 14.94 -3.03 -1.81
CA ASN A 248 13.97 -2.70 -0.78
C ASN A 248 13.27 -3.96 -0.23
N HIS A 249 12.93 -4.89 -1.11
CA HIS A 249 12.34 -6.17 -0.73
C HIS A 249 13.30 -6.98 0.15
N LEU A 250 14.57 -7.08 -0.23
CA LEU A 250 15.59 -7.81 0.53
C LEU A 250 15.86 -7.18 1.91
N GLU A 251 15.81 -5.85 2.04
CA GLU A 251 15.90 -5.21 3.36
C GLU A 251 14.77 -5.65 4.30
N PHE A 252 13.54 -5.73 3.79
CA PHE A 252 12.41 -6.25 4.57
C PHE A 252 12.59 -7.74 4.91
N THR A 253 13.04 -8.55 3.96
CA THR A 253 13.36 -9.97 4.18
C THR A 253 14.43 -10.15 5.26
N LYS A 254 15.47 -9.31 5.29
CA LYS A 254 16.50 -9.33 6.34
C LYS A 254 15.92 -9.01 7.73
N VAL A 255 14.95 -8.10 7.84
CA VAL A 255 14.25 -7.84 9.10
C VAL A 255 13.48 -9.08 9.57
N GLN A 256 12.79 -9.77 8.66
CA GLN A 256 12.08 -11.01 8.98
C GLN A 256 13.04 -12.13 9.41
N ILE A 257 14.17 -12.30 8.73
CA ILE A 257 15.22 -13.26 9.08
C ILE A 257 15.76 -13.00 10.48
N ARG A 258 16.11 -11.75 10.80
CA ARG A 258 16.58 -11.38 12.14
C ARG A 258 15.54 -11.71 13.21
N SER A 259 14.26 -11.42 12.94
CA SER A 259 13.16 -11.77 13.83
C SER A 259 13.03 -13.29 14.03
N PHE A 260 13.12 -14.05 12.95
CA PHE A 260 13.09 -15.52 12.98
C PHE A 260 14.27 -16.10 13.79
N CYS A 261 15.50 -15.64 13.56
CA CYS A 261 16.68 -16.16 14.25
C CYS A 261 16.67 -15.87 15.76
N LYS A 262 16.03 -14.78 16.21
CA LYS A 262 15.81 -14.53 17.66
C LYS A 262 15.06 -15.68 18.35
N HIS A 263 14.20 -16.39 17.62
CA HIS A 263 13.42 -17.52 18.13
C HIS A 263 14.01 -18.89 17.77
N HIS A 264 15.04 -18.92 16.92
CA HIS A 264 15.66 -20.13 16.41
C HIS A 264 17.18 -20.02 16.44
N SER A 265 17.78 -20.24 17.62
CA SER A 265 19.21 -20.06 17.90
C SER A 265 20.18 -20.88 17.05
N ARG A 266 19.70 -21.91 16.33
CA ARG A 266 20.51 -22.67 15.37
C ARG A 266 20.86 -21.88 14.10
N PHE A 267 20.15 -20.79 13.81
CA PHE A 267 20.40 -19.96 12.63
C PHE A 267 21.14 -18.68 13.03
N ASP A 268 22.17 -18.35 12.27
CA ASP A 268 22.92 -17.11 12.40
C ASP A 268 22.37 -16.06 11.43
N ALA A 269 21.75 -15.02 11.99
CA ALA A 269 21.12 -13.97 11.20
C ALA A 269 22.13 -13.19 10.35
N ASP A 270 23.35 -12.99 10.84
CA ASP A 270 24.37 -12.20 10.14
C ASP A 270 24.96 -13.00 8.98
N VAL A 271 25.14 -14.32 9.15
CA VAL A 271 25.52 -15.22 8.06
C VAL A 271 24.44 -15.28 6.98
N LEU A 272 23.16 -15.40 7.36
CA LEU A 272 22.05 -15.40 6.40
C LEU A 272 21.95 -14.08 5.63
N CYS A 273 22.02 -12.94 6.34
CA CYS A 273 21.92 -11.62 5.72
C CYS A 273 23.12 -11.33 4.80
N SER A 274 24.35 -11.64 5.23
CA SER A 274 25.55 -11.45 4.40
C SER A 274 25.55 -12.34 3.15
N THR A 275 24.99 -13.55 3.24
CA THR A 275 24.81 -14.43 2.07
C THR A 275 23.83 -13.83 1.07
N ILE A 276 22.70 -13.26 1.54
CA ILE A 276 21.73 -12.56 0.69
C ILE A 276 22.36 -11.34 0.03
N ASP A 277 23.07 -10.51 0.81
CA ASP A 277 23.74 -9.31 0.30
C ASP A 277 24.77 -9.67 -0.78
N LYS A 278 25.56 -10.74 -0.56
CA LYS A 278 26.49 -11.25 -1.57
C LYS A 278 25.78 -11.71 -2.83
N ARG A 279 24.73 -12.52 -2.72
CA ARG A 279 23.94 -13.00 -3.88
C ARG A 279 23.33 -11.83 -4.66
N PHE A 280 22.82 -10.81 -3.97
CA PHE A 280 22.29 -9.60 -4.61
C PHE A 280 23.39 -8.83 -5.34
N SER A 281 24.55 -8.62 -4.73
CA SER A 281 25.70 -7.99 -5.40
C SER A 281 26.13 -8.76 -6.64
N ASP A 282 26.30 -10.08 -6.55
CA ASP A 282 26.68 -10.93 -7.67
C ASP A 282 25.64 -10.86 -8.82
N LEU A 283 24.34 -10.81 -8.48
CA LEU A 283 23.24 -10.65 -9.43
C LEU A 283 23.29 -9.29 -10.15
N VAL A 284 23.45 -8.20 -9.40
CA VAL A 284 23.53 -6.82 -9.94
C VAL A 284 24.78 -6.65 -10.80
N ASP A 285 25.91 -7.22 -10.38
CA ASP A 285 27.16 -7.14 -11.13
C ASP A 285 27.03 -7.84 -12.48
N THR A 286 26.33 -8.97 -12.52
CA THR A 286 26.16 -9.81 -13.72
C THR A 286 25.09 -9.32 -14.67
N TYR A 287 23.89 -8.96 -14.17
CA TYR A 287 22.70 -8.78 -15.01
C TYR A 287 22.18 -7.33 -15.07
N ALA A 288 22.54 -6.46 -14.12
CA ALA A 288 22.01 -5.10 -14.11
C ALA A 288 22.59 -4.25 -15.23
N LEU A 289 21.72 -3.47 -15.87
CA LEU A 289 22.14 -2.43 -16.81
C LEU A 289 23.04 -1.42 -16.09
N LYS A 290 24.22 -1.18 -16.68
CA LYS A 290 25.19 -0.21 -16.13
C LYS A 290 24.86 1.22 -16.55
N THR A 291 24.07 1.37 -17.61
CA THR A 291 23.60 2.66 -18.11
C THR A 291 22.17 2.87 -17.63
N PRO A 292 21.80 4.07 -17.15
CA PRO A 292 20.42 4.40 -16.85
C PRO A 292 19.53 4.23 -18.09
N VAL A 293 18.33 3.73 -17.89
CA VAL A 293 17.27 3.74 -18.91
C VAL A 293 16.46 5.01 -18.67
N CYS A 294 16.42 5.89 -19.66
CA CYS A 294 15.70 7.16 -19.57
C CYS A 294 14.45 7.07 -20.43
N TYR A 295 13.27 6.99 -19.81
CA TYR A 295 11.98 7.10 -20.48
C TYR A 295 11.36 8.47 -20.21
N ASP A 296 10.49 8.91 -21.13
CA ASP A 296 9.71 10.14 -20.96
C ASP A 296 8.53 9.91 -20.01
N GLU A 297 8.12 10.94 -19.26
CA GLU A 297 6.90 10.94 -18.46
C GLU A 297 5.66 10.70 -19.32
N ASP A 298 5.68 11.11 -20.59
CA ASP A 298 4.60 10.84 -21.55
C ASP A 298 4.41 9.33 -21.81
N LEU A 299 5.48 8.52 -21.73
CA LEU A 299 5.39 7.07 -21.86
C LEU A 299 4.70 6.45 -20.64
N ILE A 300 5.04 6.91 -19.43
CA ILE A 300 4.32 6.50 -18.20
C ILE A 300 2.85 6.88 -18.27
N GLY A 301 2.54 8.09 -18.77
CA GLY A 301 1.17 8.52 -19.03
C GLY A 301 0.43 7.57 -19.99
N SER A 302 1.09 7.15 -21.06
CA SER A 302 0.55 6.21 -22.05
C SER A 302 0.31 4.81 -21.48
N ILE A 303 1.23 4.30 -20.66
CA ILE A 303 1.09 3.00 -19.97
C ILE A 303 -0.07 3.06 -18.96
N ARG A 304 -0.22 4.16 -18.21
CA ARG A 304 -1.37 4.34 -17.32
C ARG A 304 -2.68 4.35 -18.11
N ALA A 305 -2.75 5.10 -19.20
CA ALA A 305 -3.92 5.13 -20.08
C ALA A 305 -4.26 3.75 -20.67
N PHE A 306 -3.25 2.93 -20.98
CA PHE A 306 -3.44 1.55 -21.40
C PHE A 306 -4.19 0.72 -20.33
N TYR A 307 -3.72 0.74 -19.09
CA TYR A 307 -4.32 -0.04 -17.98
C TYR A 307 -5.71 0.47 -17.57
N LEU A 308 -5.97 1.77 -17.68
CA LEU A 308 -7.28 2.37 -17.37
C LEU A 308 -8.43 1.85 -18.24
N ARG A 309 -8.13 1.15 -19.35
CA ARG A 309 -9.16 0.47 -20.17
C ARG A 309 -9.68 -0.82 -19.52
N TYR A 310 -8.94 -1.40 -18.58
CA TYR A 310 -9.19 -2.72 -18.01
C TYR A 310 -9.55 -2.69 -16.53
N ILE A 311 -10.21 -1.63 -16.07
CA ILE A 311 -10.49 -1.38 -14.64
C ILE A 311 -11.17 -2.57 -13.92
N PRO A 312 -12.21 -3.24 -14.48
CA PRO A 312 -12.82 -4.39 -13.82
C PRO A 312 -11.83 -5.55 -13.61
N THR A 313 -10.89 -5.72 -14.54
CA THR A 313 -9.85 -6.74 -14.42
C THR A 313 -8.85 -6.37 -13.32
N LEU A 314 -8.41 -5.12 -13.27
CA LEU A 314 -7.51 -4.62 -12.23
C LEU A 314 -8.13 -4.71 -10.84
N GLU A 315 -9.41 -4.41 -10.72
CA GLU A 315 -10.18 -4.58 -9.49
C GLU A 315 -10.18 -6.05 -9.02
N ARG A 316 -10.52 -6.98 -9.91
CA ARG A 316 -10.49 -8.42 -9.61
C ARG A 316 -9.09 -8.88 -9.18
N LEU A 317 -8.04 -8.44 -9.87
CA LEU A 317 -6.66 -8.75 -9.50
C LEU A 317 -6.31 -8.23 -8.10
N PHE A 318 -6.73 -7.01 -7.79
CA PHE A 318 -6.54 -6.42 -6.48
C PHE A 318 -7.30 -7.19 -5.38
N GLU A 319 -8.54 -7.61 -5.64
CA GLU A 319 -9.30 -8.44 -4.70
C GLU A 319 -8.65 -9.81 -4.49
N GLU A 320 -8.22 -10.49 -5.56
CA GLU A 320 -7.48 -11.75 -5.47
C GLU A 320 -6.20 -11.61 -4.63
N LYS A 321 -5.42 -10.55 -4.86
CA LYS A 321 -4.19 -10.27 -4.10
C LYS A 321 -4.48 -9.97 -2.63
N THR A 322 -5.66 -9.47 -2.27
CA THR A 322 -5.96 -8.93 -0.93
C THR A 322 -6.98 -9.72 -0.11
N HIS A 323 -7.68 -10.71 -0.67
CA HIS A 323 -8.85 -11.37 -0.04
C HIS A 323 -8.59 -12.03 1.33
N ARG A 324 -7.35 -12.42 1.65
CA ARG A 324 -6.96 -13.01 2.95
C ARG A 324 -6.20 -12.07 3.87
N MET A 325 -6.01 -10.83 3.45
CA MET A 325 -5.25 -9.84 4.21
C MET A 325 -6.15 -9.13 5.23
N ALA A 326 -5.58 -8.77 6.38
CA ALA A 326 -6.27 -7.89 7.32
C ALA A 326 -6.58 -6.53 6.66
N ILE A 327 -7.68 -5.87 7.05
CA ILE A 327 -8.14 -4.61 6.43
C ILE A 327 -7.02 -3.56 6.34
N SER A 328 -6.19 -3.41 7.37
CA SER A 328 -5.04 -2.48 7.37
C SER A 328 -4.02 -2.78 6.27
N HIS A 329 -3.82 -4.06 5.94
CA HIS A 329 -2.94 -4.49 4.85
C HIS A 329 -3.61 -4.30 3.49
N ARG A 330 -4.92 -4.56 3.38
CA ARG A 330 -5.70 -4.30 2.15
C ARG A 330 -5.67 -2.82 1.79
N LEU A 331 -5.91 -1.93 2.75
CA LEU A 331 -5.84 -0.47 2.56
C LEU A 331 -4.43 0.01 2.23
N ARG A 332 -3.38 -0.62 2.79
CA ARG A 332 -1.99 -0.34 2.38
C ARG A 332 -1.77 -0.70 0.92
N LYS A 333 -2.23 -1.88 0.49
CA LYS A 333 -2.11 -2.32 -0.90
C LYS A 333 -2.91 -1.43 -1.85
N LEU A 334 -4.11 -1.01 -1.45
CA LEU A 334 -4.89 -0.02 -2.18
C LEU A 334 -4.09 1.28 -2.33
N ALA A 335 -3.51 1.81 -1.25
CA ALA A 335 -2.69 3.02 -1.27
C ALA A 335 -1.47 2.97 -2.22
N GLN A 336 -0.98 1.76 -2.55
CA GLN A 336 0.13 1.55 -3.49
C GLN A 336 -0.35 1.48 -4.96
N ARG A 337 -1.63 1.20 -5.19
CA ARG A 337 -2.26 1.02 -6.51
C ARG A 337 -3.21 2.17 -6.82
N VAL A 338 -2.67 3.37 -6.95
CA VAL A 338 -3.46 4.60 -7.21
C VAL A 338 -4.34 4.38 -8.44
N ASP A 339 -5.63 4.70 -8.33
CA ASP A 339 -6.63 4.47 -9.37
C ASP A 339 -6.75 2.99 -9.81
N LEU A 340 -6.42 2.06 -8.90
CA LEU A 340 -6.34 0.59 -9.09
C LEU A 340 -5.28 0.10 -10.09
N LEU A 341 -4.44 1.00 -10.59
CA LEU A 341 -3.36 0.68 -11.51
C LEU A 341 -2.31 -0.27 -10.87
N PRO A 342 -1.49 -0.94 -11.68
CA PRO A 342 -0.28 -1.61 -11.19
C PRO A 342 0.59 -0.70 -10.32
N GLU A 343 1.44 -1.28 -9.47
CA GLU A 343 2.29 -0.48 -8.59
C GLU A 343 3.28 0.34 -9.45
N GLN A 344 3.75 1.48 -8.93
CA GLN A 344 4.61 2.38 -9.71
C GLN A 344 5.85 1.66 -10.29
N GLY A 345 6.45 0.71 -9.55
CA GLY A 345 7.57 -0.09 -10.03
C GLY A 345 7.23 -0.93 -11.28
N ASP A 346 6.01 -1.47 -11.38
CA ASP A 346 5.55 -2.23 -12.54
C ASP A 346 5.41 -1.33 -13.78
N LEU A 347 4.89 -0.12 -13.58
CA LEU A 347 4.75 0.88 -14.65
C LEU A 347 6.12 1.33 -15.18
N GLU A 348 7.06 1.57 -14.25
CA GLU A 348 8.44 1.95 -14.59
C GLU A 348 9.18 0.82 -15.29
N LEU A 349 9.02 -0.43 -14.83
CA LEU A 349 9.59 -1.60 -15.49
C LEU A 349 9.10 -1.72 -16.93
N LEU A 350 7.80 -1.60 -17.20
CA LEU A 350 7.29 -1.65 -18.56
C LEU A 350 7.86 -0.50 -19.41
N ALA A 351 7.90 0.73 -18.87
CA ALA A 351 8.47 1.86 -19.58
C ALA A 351 9.95 1.63 -19.93
N GLU A 352 10.74 1.12 -19.00
CA GLU A 352 12.15 0.78 -19.22
C GLU A 352 12.31 -0.27 -20.33
N VAL A 353 11.47 -1.31 -20.35
CA VAL A 353 11.52 -2.36 -21.38
C VAL A 353 11.12 -1.82 -22.76
N VAL A 354 10.07 -0.99 -22.83
CA VAL A 354 9.66 -0.32 -24.07
C VAL A 354 10.80 0.54 -24.63
N THR A 355 11.41 1.38 -23.79
CA THR A 355 12.54 2.23 -24.21
C THR A 355 13.73 1.40 -24.67
N LEU A 356 14.06 0.31 -23.96
CA LEU A 356 15.16 -0.57 -24.36
C LEU A 356 14.94 -1.23 -25.73
N GLN A 357 13.69 -1.60 -26.01
CA GLN A 357 13.30 -2.17 -27.29
C GLN A 357 13.45 -1.16 -28.44
N GLU A 358 13.04 0.10 -28.22
CA GLU A 358 13.15 1.18 -29.20
C GLU A 358 14.61 1.60 -29.44
N ASP A 359 15.39 1.81 -28.38
CA ASP A 359 16.75 2.37 -28.46
C ASP A 359 17.79 1.37 -28.99
N GLN A 360 17.65 0.08 -28.65
CA GLN A 360 18.65 -0.93 -29.00
C GLN A 360 18.31 -1.72 -30.27
N GLY A 361 17.10 -1.56 -30.81
CA GLY A 361 16.61 -2.35 -31.95
C GLY A 361 16.66 -3.87 -31.68
N ARG A 362 16.62 -4.27 -30.40
CA ARG A 362 16.64 -5.66 -29.95
C ARG A 362 15.24 -6.03 -29.47
N ASP A 363 14.76 -7.20 -29.89
CA ASP A 363 13.56 -7.84 -29.36
C ASP A 363 13.85 -8.21 -27.89
N ILE A 364 13.42 -7.34 -26.97
CA ILE A 364 13.61 -7.50 -25.52
C ILE A 364 12.24 -7.79 -24.92
N GLY A 365 12.06 -9.01 -24.42
CA GLY A 365 10.86 -9.39 -23.70
C GLY A 365 10.90 -9.05 -22.22
N LEU A 366 9.74 -9.11 -21.58
CA LEU A 366 9.57 -9.03 -20.14
C LEU A 366 9.22 -10.41 -19.58
N VAL A 367 9.96 -10.90 -18.60
CA VAL A 367 9.65 -12.17 -17.91
C VAL A 367 9.08 -11.86 -16.55
N SER A 368 7.84 -12.32 -16.30
CA SER A 368 7.10 -12.03 -15.07
C SER A 368 6.26 -13.21 -14.60
N LEU A 369 6.06 -13.32 -13.28
CA LEU A 369 5.05 -14.18 -12.66
C LEU A 369 3.83 -13.36 -12.16
N ASP A 370 3.85 -12.03 -12.31
CA ASP A 370 2.77 -11.16 -11.87
C ASP A 370 1.66 -11.08 -12.92
N LYS A 371 0.42 -11.25 -12.46
CA LYS A 371 -0.78 -11.09 -13.29
C LYS A 371 -0.96 -9.68 -13.82
N ASP A 372 -0.36 -8.67 -13.19
CA ASP A 372 -0.33 -7.30 -13.72
C ASP A 372 0.40 -7.23 -15.07
N PHE A 373 1.25 -8.21 -15.42
CA PHE A 373 1.82 -8.37 -16.76
C PHE A 373 1.24 -9.57 -17.52
N THR A 374 1.23 -10.76 -16.90
CA THR A 374 0.92 -12.00 -17.61
C THR A 374 -0.51 -12.09 -18.11
N LEU A 375 -1.46 -11.38 -17.47
CA LEU A 375 -2.86 -11.37 -17.92
C LEU A 375 -3.08 -10.42 -19.11
N PHE A 376 -2.19 -9.44 -19.29
CA PHE A 376 -2.27 -8.41 -20.33
C PHE A 376 -1.25 -8.65 -21.44
N SER A 377 -0.65 -9.85 -21.50
CA SER A 377 0.52 -10.14 -22.35
C SER A 377 0.32 -9.80 -23.82
N SER A 378 -0.82 -10.19 -24.41
CA SER A 378 -1.11 -9.88 -25.82
C SER A 378 -1.37 -8.40 -26.04
N ASP A 379 -2.13 -7.76 -25.15
CA ASP A 379 -2.47 -6.35 -25.30
C ASP A 379 -1.24 -5.44 -25.11
N ILE A 380 -0.29 -5.86 -24.25
CA ILE A 380 1.01 -5.21 -24.08
C ILE A 380 1.86 -5.37 -25.34
N GLU A 381 1.93 -6.57 -25.94
CA GLU A 381 2.64 -6.79 -27.20
C GLU A 381 2.02 -5.96 -28.34
N ASP A 382 0.70 -5.94 -28.47
CA ASP A 382 0.01 -5.18 -29.51
C ASP A 382 0.17 -3.67 -29.36
N THR A 383 0.19 -3.17 -28.12
CA THR A 383 0.25 -1.72 -27.85
C THR A 383 1.68 -1.18 -27.85
N PHE A 384 2.61 -1.92 -27.22
CA PHE A 384 3.96 -1.44 -26.94
C PHE A 384 5.05 -2.26 -27.65
N GLY A 385 4.66 -3.30 -28.38
CA GLY A 385 5.59 -4.22 -29.03
C GLY A 385 6.33 -5.15 -28.06
N VAL A 386 6.05 -5.11 -26.76
CA VAL A 386 6.82 -5.86 -25.75
C VAL A 386 6.19 -7.22 -25.51
N ARG A 387 6.93 -8.29 -25.80
CA ARG A 387 6.50 -9.65 -25.47
C ARG A 387 6.63 -9.91 -23.98
N VAL A 388 5.54 -10.38 -23.37
CA VAL A 388 5.53 -10.86 -21.99
C VAL A 388 5.64 -12.39 -21.99
N TYR A 389 6.57 -12.89 -21.18
CA TYR A 389 6.90 -14.30 -21.04
C TYR A 389 6.64 -14.77 -19.60
N SER A 390 6.29 -16.04 -19.44
CA SER A 390 6.19 -16.71 -18.13
C SER A 390 7.27 -17.78 -18.04
N PRO A 391 8.07 -17.82 -16.96
CA PRO A 391 9.12 -18.83 -16.82
C PRO A 391 8.58 -20.18 -16.33
N SER A 392 7.31 -20.26 -15.97
CA SER A 392 6.61 -21.51 -15.65
C SER A 392 5.74 -21.95 -16.82
N ASP A 393 5.81 -23.25 -17.15
CA ASP A 393 4.77 -23.92 -17.93
C ASP A 393 3.49 -23.89 -17.08
N MET A 394 2.63 -22.90 -17.28
CA MET A 394 1.31 -22.87 -16.66
C MET A 394 0.45 -23.99 -17.28
N GLY A 395 0.64 -25.21 -16.76
CA GLY A 395 -0.20 -26.38 -16.98
C GLY A 395 -1.59 -26.19 -16.40
#